data_AF-A0A2J6S1T3-F1
#
_entry.id   AF-A0A2J6S1T3-F1
#
_cell.length_a   1.000
_cell.length_b   1.000
_cell.length_c   1.000
_cell.angle_alpha   90.00
_cell.angle_beta   90.00
_cell.angle_gamma   90.00
#
_symmetry.space_group_name_H-M   'P 1'
#
loop_
_entity.id
_entity.type
_entity.pdbx_description
1 polymer ?
#
loop_
_entity_poly.entity_id
_entity_poly.type
_entity_poly.pdbx_seq_one_letter_code
_entity_poly.pdbx_strand_id
1 'polypeptide(L)'
;MSTPVKICSAEVTPAPTQAAYVLPDELKPYVTLLDEWALGLPVCTECKNAVLPKSLMDHLRKQHHLPVNVRAAVRTLVSLLPPLDIADLPTPPDGSAPLKALRVVDAFKCRHCSYIRQDLTDVRKHINKEHCITAAGNYEQIQAQSWLGGRRAVYWRVERRADRLDWEGPGCIWGLFGKGFGDKTPRNWSREMVEKSLAA
;
A
#
# COMPACT_ATOMS: atom_id res chain seq x y z
N MET A 1 47.67 -0.70 38.73
CA MET A 1 46.47 -1.10 39.50
C MET A 1 45.26 -0.50 38.80
N SER A 2 44.67 -1.23 37.85
CA SER A 2 43.53 -0.75 37.05
C SER A 2 42.25 -1.39 37.57
N THR A 3 41.31 -0.56 38.00
CA THR A 3 39.96 -0.95 38.40
C THR A 3 39.10 -1.22 37.16
N PRO A 4 38.31 -2.31 37.12
CA PRO A 4 37.36 -2.53 36.04
C PRO A 4 36.07 -1.74 36.27
N VAL A 5 35.63 -1.03 35.23
CA VAL A 5 34.34 -0.35 35.15
C VAL A 5 33.23 -1.40 35.02
N LYS A 6 32.31 -1.44 35.99
CA LYS A 6 31.07 -2.21 35.90
C LYS A 6 30.15 -1.55 34.87
N ILE A 7 29.94 -2.22 33.73
CA ILE A 7 28.90 -1.86 32.77
C ILE A 7 27.59 -2.45 33.32
N CYS A 8 26.69 -1.59 33.77
CA CYS A 8 25.33 -1.98 34.13
C CYS A 8 24.58 -2.29 32.83
N SER A 9 24.29 -3.58 32.60
CA SER A 9 23.33 -4.00 31.58
C SER A 9 21.97 -3.41 31.91
N ALA A 10 21.51 -2.46 31.09
CA ALA A 10 20.12 -2.01 31.12
C ALA A 10 19.24 -3.18 30.72
N GLU A 11 18.37 -3.61 31.63
CA GLU A 11 17.30 -4.57 31.32
C GLU A 11 16.41 -3.95 30.24
N VAL A 12 16.42 -4.57 29.07
CA VAL A 12 15.48 -4.25 27.99
C VAL A 12 14.11 -4.72 28.46
N THR A 13 13.25 -3.77 28.83
CA THR A 13 11.84 -4.03 29.14
C THR A 13 11.21 -4.77 27.94
N PRO A 14 10.64 -5.98 28.11
CA PRO A 14 9.98 -6.65 27.01
C PRO A 14 8.79 -5.82 26.55
N ALA A 15 8.77 -5.51 25.25
CA ALA A 15 7.65 -4.86 24.59
C ALA A 15 6.34 -5.61 24.91
N PRO A 16 5.20 -4.93 25.08
CA PRO A 16 3.94 -5.57 25.43
C PRO A 16 3.59 -6.64 24.40
N THR A 17 3.41 -7.86 24.89
CA THR A 17 2.94 -9.04 24.15
C THR A 17 1.65 -8.67 23.40
N GLN A 18 1.77 -8.46 22.09
CA GLN A 18 0.64 -8.05 21.27
C GLN A 18 -0.31 -9.22 21.04
N ALA A 19 -1.60 -8.99 21.30
CA ALA A 19 -2.63 -9.95 20.95
C ALA A 19 -2.70 -10.08 19.43
N ALA A 20 -2.47 -11.29 18.91
CA ALA A 20 -2.71 -11.59 17.50
C ALA A 20 -4.19 -11.33 17.17
N TYR A 21 -4.45 -10.39 16.26
CA TYR A 21 -5.81 -10.08 15.84
C TYR A 21 -6.39 -11.26 15.05
N VAL A 22 -7.45 -11.88 15.56
CA VAL A 22 -8.11 -12.99 14.84
C VAL A 22 -9.07 -12.40 13.82
N LEU A 23 -8.79 -12.66 12.53
CA LEU A 23 -9.69 -12.28 11.44
C LEU A 23 -10.90 -13.22 11.38
N PRO A 24 -12.14 -12.71 11.49
CA PRO A 24 -13.35 -13.51 11.31
C PRO A 24 -13.40 -14.21 9.95
N ASP A 25 -13.89 -15.45 9.91
CA ASP A 25 -13.93 -16.27 8.69
C ASP A 25 -14.67 -15.60 7.53
N GLU A 26 -15.75 -14.89 7.84
CA GLU A 26 -16.56 -14.14 6.87
C GLU A 26 -15.79 -13.02 6.16
N LEU A 27 -14.68 -12.54 6.75
CA LEU A 27 -13.86 -11.44 6.21
C LEU A 27 -12.66 -11.93 5.40
N LYS A 28 -12.27 -13.20 5.52
CA LYS A 28 -11.15 -13.80 4.78
C LYS A 28 -11.21 -13.60 3.26
N PRO A 29 -12.39 -13.61 2.59
CA PRO A 29 -12.46 -13.33 1.16
C PRO A 29 -12.07 -11.90 0.80
N TYR A 30 -12.24 -10.94 1.71
CA TYR A 30 -12.14 -9.50 1.43
C TYR A 30 -10.85 -8.87 1.97
N VAL A 31 -10.32 -9.40 3.08
CA VAL A 31 -9.24 -8.79 3.85
C VAL A 31 -8.26 -9.85 4.31
N THR A 32 -6.97 -9.51 4.33
CA THR A 32 -5.94 -10.21 5.10
C THR A 32 -5.39 -9.24 6.13
N LEU A 33 -4.95 -9.73 7.30
CA LEU A 33 -4.23 -8.91 8.26
C LEU A 33 -2.73 -9.07 8.01
N LEU A 34 -2.03 -7.93 7.93
CA LEU A 34 -0.58 -7.89 7.85
C LEU A 34 -0.05 -7.72 9.27
N ASP A 35 0.47 -8.81 9.82
CA ASP A 35 1.06 -8.87 11.15
C ASP A 35 2.55 -8.46 11.14
N GLU A 36 3.11 -8.17 9.97
CA GLU A 36 4.47 -7.63 9.89
C GLU A 36 4.56 -6.29 10.61
N TRP A 37 5.63 -6.12 11.40
CA TRP A 37 5.81 -5.02 12.35
C TRP A 37 4.65 -4.84 13.33
N ALA A 38 3.83 -5.87 13.48
CA ALA A 38 2.86 -5.97 14.56
C ALA A 38 1.81 -4.82 14.51
N LEU A 39 1.44 -4.43 13.28
CA LEU A 39 0.49 -3.35 13.00
C LEU A 39 -0.96 -3.84 12.91
N GLY A 40 -1.19 -5.13 12.64
CA GLY A 40 -2.52 -5.68 12.37
C GLY A 40 -3.20 -4.99 11.18
N LEU A 41 -2.42 -4.53 10.19
CA LEU A 41 -2.90 -3.63 9.16
C LEU A 41 -3.78 -4.39 8.15
N PRO A 42 -5.05 -3.98 7.95
CA PRO A 42 -5.92 -4.62 6.96
C PRO A 42 -5.41 -4.40 5.55
N VAL A 43 -5.33 -5.47 4.77
CA VAL A 43 -5.02 -5.45 3.35
C VAL A 43 -6.18 -6.03 2.57
N CYS A 44 -6.68 -5.26 1.60
CA CYS A 44 -7.73 -5.72 0.70
C CYS A 44 -7.18 -6.84 -0.20
N THR A 45 -7.86 -7.98 -0.23
CA THR A 45 -7.47 -9.16 -1.02
C THR A 45 -7.55 -8.91 -2.52
N GLU A 46 -8.47 -8.07 -2.97
CA GLU A 46 -8.66 -7.71 -4.38
C GLU A 46 -7.70 -6.61 -4.82
N CYS A 47 -7.68 -5.46 -4.12
CA CYS A 47 -6.81 -4.34 -4.49
C CYS A 47 -5.33 -4.58 -4.19
N LYS A 48 -5.01 -5.53 -3.29
CA LYS A 48 -3.66 -5.79 -2.77
C LYS A 48 -2.98 -4.53 -2.24
N ASN A 49 -3.75 -3.66 -1.59
CA ASN A 49 -3.26 -2.47 -0.88
C ASN A 49 -3.74 -2.52 0.56
N ALA A 50 -2.95 -1.97 1.47
CA ALA A 50 -3.39 -1.71 2.83
C ALA A 50 -4.48 -0.63 2.87
N VAL A 51 -5.35 -0.77 3.86
CA VAL A 51 -6.47 0.12 4.12
C VAL A 51 -6.46 0.45 5.60
N LEU A 52 -6.46 1.75 5.93
CA LEU A 52 -6.52 2.17 7.32
C LEU A 52 -7.82 1.65 7.98
N PRO A 53 -7.78 1.22 9.24
CA PRO A 53 -8.97 0.69 9.94
C PRO A 53 -10.19 1.62 9.83
N LYS A 54 -9.99 2.94 10.01
CA LYS A 54 -11.03 3.97 9.88
C LYS A 54 -11.70 4.02 8.50
N SER A 55 -11.01 3.59 7.45
CA SER A 55 -11.47 3.64 6.07
C SER A 55 -11.89 2.27 5.53
N LEU A 56 -11.73 1.19 6.30
CA LEU A 56 -11.93 -0.18 5.84
C LEU A 56 -13.37 -0.46 5.39
N MET A 57 -14.35 -0.11 6.22
CA MET A 57 -15.77 -0.27 5.90
C MET A 57 -16.14 0.46 4.60
N ASP A 58 -15.71 1.72 4.48
CA ASP A 58 -16.03 2.57 3.34
C ASP A 58 -15.37 2.07 2.06
N HIS A 59 -14.12 1.62 2.15
CA HIS A 59 -13.39 1.01 1.06
C HIS A 59 -14.11 -0.24 0.54
N LEU A 60 -14.38 -1.21 1.41
CA LEU A 60 -15.03 -2.47 1.02
C LEU A 60 -16.45 -2.24 0.46
N ARG A 61 -17.21 -1.31 1.04
CA ARG A 61 -18.56 -1.00 0.54
C ARG A 61 -18.55 -0.32 -0.82
N LYS A 62 -17.68 0.66 -1.02
CA LYS A 62 -17.67 1.50 -2.23
C LYS A 62 -16.93 0.86 -3.39
N GLN A 63 -15.90 0.06 -3.12
CA GLN A 63 -15.03 -0.53 -4.14
C GLN A 63 -15.37 -2.00 -4.43
N HIS A 64 -15.90 -2.73 -3.45
CA HIS A 64 -16.13 -4.19 -3.54
C HIS A 64 -17.56 -4.58 -3.17
N HIS A 65 -18.49 -3.63 -3.13
CA HIS A 65 -19.91 -3.85 -2.87
C HIS A 65 -20.22 -4.76 -1.66
N LEU A 66 -19.50 -4.55 -0.54
CA LEU A 66 -19.57 -5.40 0.65
C LEU A 66 -21.03 -5.75 1.06
N PRO A 67 -21.37 -7.06 1.10
CA PRO A 67 -22.69 -7.55 1.50
C PRO A 67 -23.12 -7.06 2.88
N VAL A 68 -24.42 -6.81 3.06
CA VAL A 68 -24.97 -6.21 4.29
C VAL A 68 -24.72 -7.09 5.51
N ASN A 69 -24.85 -8.42 5.36
CA ASN A 69 -24.66 -9.40 6.44
C ASN A 69 -23.23 -9.37 7.02
N VAL A 70 -22.22 -9.08 6.20
CA VAL A 70 -20.81 -9.08 6.61
C VAL A 70 -20.39 -7.75 7.27
N ARG A 71 -21.22 -6.69 7.18
CA ARG A 71 -20.86 -5.35 7.71
C ARG A 71 -20.72 -5.34 9.22
N ALA A 72 -21.43 -6.18 9.96
CA ALA A 72 -21.26 -6.27 11.41
C ALA A 72 -19.85 -6.75 11.76
N ALA A 73 -19.37 -7.80 11.10
CA ALA A 73 -18.02 -8.33 11.29
C ALA A 73 -16.93 -7.30 11.00
N VAL A 74 -17.07 -6.48 9.93
CA VAL A 74 -16.11 -5.41 9.64
C VAL A 74 -16.08 -4.36 10.76
N ARG A 75 -17.25 -3.96 11.31
CA ARG A 75 -17.27 -2.99 12.42
C ARG A 75 -16.59 -3.56 13.66
N THR A 76 -16.85 -4.83 13.98
CA THR A 76 -16.20 -5.53 15.09
C THR A 76 -14.69 -5.55 14.89
N LEU A 77 -14.22 -5.95 13.70
CA LEU A 77 -12.79 -5.94 13.39
C LEU A 77 -12.17 -4.55 13.57
N VAL A 78 -12.78 -3.51 12.99
CA VAL A 78 -12.27 -2.13 13.11
C VAL A 78 -12.22 -1.66 14.57
N SER A 79 -13.15 -2.09 15.42
CA SER A 79 -13.13 -1.74 16.85
C SER A 79 -12.03 -2.43 17.66
N LEU A 80 -11.51 -3.56 17.16
CA LEU A 80 -10.42 -4.31 17.79
C LEU A 80 -9.05 -3.82 17.33
N LEU A 81 -8.96 -3.33 16.09
CA LEU A 81 -7.70 -2.87 15.50
C LEU A 81 -7.20 -1.57 16.15
N PRO A 82 -5.88 -1.38 16.23
CA PRO A 82 -5.33 -0.15 16.77
C PRO A 82 -5.70 1.02 15.84
N PRO A 83 -5.95 2.21 16.40
CA PRO A 83 -6.10 3.40 15.57
C PRO A 83 -4.76 3.68 14.87
N LEU A 84 -4.74 3.56 13.55
CA LEU A 84 -3.57 3.83 12.71
C LEU A 84 -3.85 5.00 11.77
N ASP A 85 -2.87 5.86 11.61
CA ASP A 85 -2.80 6.86 10.56
C ASP A 85 -1.62 6.63 9.61
N ILE A 86 -1.59 7.37 8.50
CA ILE A 86 -0.55 7.24 7.48
C ILE A 86 0.84 7.49 8.06
N ALA A 87 0.96 8.41 9.02
CA ALA A 87 2.23 8.77 9.65
C ALA A 87 2.81 7.65 10.53
N ASP A 88 1.95 6.73 11.00
CA ASP A 88 2.35 5.62 11.87
C ASP A 88 2.88 4.43 11.07
N LEU A 89 2.71 4.44 9.74
CA LEU A 89 3.15 3.35 8.88
C LEU A 89 4.66 3.46 8.64
N PRO A 90 5.48 2.51 9.13
CA PRO A 90 6.92 2.51 8.88
C PRO A 90 7.14 2.36 7.38
N THR A 91 8.05 3.15 6.80
CA THR A 91 8.47 2.93 5.41
C THR A 91 9.51 1.82 5.42
N PRO A 92 9.26 0.68 4.75
CA PRO A 92 10.24 -0.40 4.67
C PRO A 92 11.54 0.08 4.03
N PRO A 93 12.70 -0.52 4.38
CA PRO A 93 13.96 -0.21 3.74
C PRO A 93 13.92 -0.47 2.23
N ASP A 94 14.63 0.36 1.45
CA ASP A 94 14.81 0.15 0.02
C ASP A 94 15.53 -1.19 -0.24
N GLY A 95 14.97 -2.00 -1.13
CA GLY A 95 15.48 -3.35 -1.42
C GLY A 95 14.96 -4.43 -0.48
N SER A 96 13.97 -4.11 0.36
CA SER A 96 13.26 -5.12 1.15
C SER A 96 12.57 -6.16 0.26
N ALA A 97 12.42 -7.38 0.81
CA ALA A 97 11.68 -8.43 0.13
C ALA A 97 10.21 -8.01 -0.07
N PRO A 98 9.59 -8.34 -1.23
CA PRO A 98 8.19 -7.97 -1.48
C PRO A 98 7.24 -8.63 -0.48
N LEU A 99 6.40 -7.81 0.16
CA LEU A 99 5.33 -8.24 1.05
C LEU A 99 4.26 -8.95 0.23
N LYS A 100 4.00 -10.23 0.53
CA LYS A 100 3.14 -11.10 -0.30
C LYS A 100 1.70 -10.61 -0.43
N ALA A 101 1.18 -9.94 0.60
CA ALA A 101 -0.19 -9.43 0.61
C ALA A 101 -0.35 -8.14 -0.22
N LEU A 102 0.74 -7.42 -0.48
CA LEU A 102 0.73 -6.17 -1.24
C LEU A 102 1.10 -6.40 -2.70
N ARG A 103 0.53 -5.61 -3.60
CA ARG A 103 0.92 -5.61 -5.01
C ARG A 103 2.30 -5.00 -5.19
N VAL A 104 3.09 -5.64 -6.04
CA VAL A 104 4.30 -5.03 -6.61
C VAL A 104 3.89 -4.29 -7.87
N VAL A 105 4.44 -3.10 -8.07
CA VAL A 105 4.14 -2.23 -9.21
C VAL A 105 5.42 -1.78 -9.88
N ASP A 106 5.36 -1.57 -11.18
CA ASP A 106 6.41 -0.84 -11.89
C ASP A 106 6.30 0.64 -11.56
N ALA A 107 7.43 1.22 -11.19
CA ALA A 107 7.54 2.62 -10.80
C ALA A 107 8.85 3.23 -11.29
N PHE A 108 8.93 4.55 -11.15
CA PHE A 108 10.11 5.33 -11.49
C PHE A 108 10.64 5.99 -10.22
N LYS A 109 11.94 5.82 -9.97
CA LYS A 109 12.66 6.46 -8.87
C LYS A 109 13.55 7.57 -9.42
N CYS A 110 13.57 8.70 -8.73
CA CYS A 110 14.52 9.78 -8.97
C CYS A 110 15.93 9.30 -8.61
N ARG A 111 16.94 9.59 -9.44
CA ARG A 111 18.34 9.22 -9.12
C ARG A 111 19.00 10.13 -8.08
N HIS A 112 18.38 11.26 -7.76
CA HIS A 112 18.95 12.31 -6.90
C HIS A 112 18.33 12.34 -5.50
N CYS A 113 17.21 11.65 -5.28
CA CYS A 113 16.56 11.57 -3.98
C CYS A 113 15.68 10.30 -3.86
N SER A 114 14.99 10.13 -2.73
CA SER A 114 14.09 8.99 -2.48
C SER A 114 12.70 9.12 -3.13
N TYR A 115 12.49 10.07 -4.05
CA TYR A 115 11.19 10.28 -4.69
C TYR A 115 10.86 9.14 -5.66
N ILE A 116 9.73 8.46 -5.43
CA ILE A 116 9.24 7.33 -6.23
C ILE A 116 7.77 7.54 -6.60
N ARG A 117 7.42 7.36 -7.88
CA ARG A 117 6.03 7.36 -8.38
C ARG A 117 5.84 6.37 -9.52
N GLN A 118 4.61 5.89 -9.69
CA GLN A 118 4.23 5.05 -10.83
C GLN A 118 4.16 5.84 -12.15
N ASP A 119 3.67 7.09 -12.10
CA ASP A 119 3.57 7.94 -13.29
C ASP A 119 4.92 8.62 -13.57
N LEU A 120 5.49 8.31 -14.74
CA LEU A 120 6.72 8.93 -15.21
C LEU A 120 6.60 10.46 -15.34
N THR A 121 5.41 10.97 -15.65
CA THR A 121 5.13 12.40 -15.78
C THR A 121 5.37 13.12 -14.45
N ASP A 122 4.96 12.52 -13.33
CA ASP A 122 5.17 13.09 -11.99
C ASP A 122 6.65 13.11 -11.63
N VAL A 123 7.40 12.04 -11.95
CA VAL A 123 8.84 11.98 -11.71
C VAL A 123 9.59 13.01 -12.55
N ARG A 124 9.22 13.18 -13.83
CA ARG A 124 9.82 14.21 -14.70
C ARG A 124 9.58 15.62 -14.17
N LYS A 125 8.35 15.92 -13.73
CA LYS A 125 8.00 17.21 -13.11
C LYS A 125 8.82 17.44 -11.84
N HIS A 126 8.93 16.43 -10.99
CA HIS A 126 9.73 16.48 -9.78
C HIS A 126 11.21 16.78 -10.09
N ILE A 127 11.83 16.05 -11.02
CA ILE A 127 13.24 16.27 -11.37
C ILE A 127 13.48 17.68 -11.91
N ASN A 128 12.64 18.13 -12.83
CA ASN A 128 12.79 19.46 -13.42
C ASN A 128 12.60 20.57 -12.37
N LYS A 129 11.71 20.38 -11.39
CA LYS A 129 11.36 21.40 -10.40
C LYS A 129 12.28 21.41 -9.18
N GLU A 130 12.55 20.25 -8.59
CA GLU A 130 13.27 20.12 -7.32
C GLU A 130 14.79 19.98 -7.52
N HIS A 131 15.21 19.49 -8.70
CA HIS A 131 16.63 19.34 -9.03
C HIS A 131 17.11 20.28 -10.13
N CYS A 132 16.21 21.04 -10.79
CA CYS A 132 16.55 22.01 -11.83
C CYS A 132 17.39 21.43 -12.99
N ILE A 133 17.24 20.13 -13.27
CA ILE A 133 17.94 19.41 -14.34
C ILE A 133 16.96 18.74 -15.29
N THR A 134 17.45 18.32 -16.45
CA THR A 134 16.63 17.60 -17.43
C THR A 134 16.29 16.20 -16.92
N ALA A 135 15.01 15.82 -16.96
CA ALA A 135 14.59 14.49 -16.49
C ALA A 135 15.19 13.31 -17.29
N ALA A 136 15.58 13.50 -18.55
CA ALA A 136 16.20 12.44 -19.36
C ALA A 136 17.48 11.90 -18.67
N GLY A 137 17.53 10.58 -18.45
CA GLY A 137 18.65 9.91 -17.78
C GLY A 137 18.71 10.07 -16.25
N ASN A 138 17.83 10.87 -15.65
CA ASN A 138 17.84 11.20 -14.22
C ASN A 138 16.77 10.46 -13.39
N TYR A 139 16.18 9.43 -13.97
CA TYR A 139 15.31 8.47 -13.29
C TYR A 139 15.72 7.04 -13.64
N GLU A 140 15.22 6.10 -12.85
CA GLU A 140 15.40 4.66 -13.06
C GLU A 140 14.05 3.96 -12.91
N GLN A 141 13.80 2.93 -13.72
CA GLN A 141 12.64 2.07 -13.57
C GLN A 141 12.93 1.01 -12.51
N ILE A 142 12.03 0.87 -11.56
CA ILE A 142 12.16 -0.03 -10.40
C ILE A 142 10.86 -0.79 -10.18
N GLN A 143 10.95 -1.88 -9.43
CA GLN A 143 9.79 -2.47 -8.78
C GLN A 143 9.63 -1.85 -7.39
N ALA A 144 8.40 -1.49 -7.05
CA ALA A 144 8.07 -0.85 -5.79
C ALA A 144 6.80 -1.43 -5.17
N GLN A 145 6.67 -1.25 -3.85
CA GLN A 145 5.44 -1.46 -3.12
C GLN A 145 5.07 -0.19 -2.35
N SER A 146 3.80 -0.10 -1.98
CA SER A 146 3.27 0.96 -1.12
C SER A 146 2.25 0.34 -0.18
N TRP A 147 2.15 0.85 1.04
CA TRP A 147 1.07 0.48 1.94
C TRP A 147 -0.27 0.87 1.33
N LEU A 148 -0.43 2.17 1.08
CA LEU A 148 -1.68 2.76 0.66
C LEU A 148 -1.64 3.05 -0.85
N GLY A 149 -2.78 2.89 -1.51
CA GLY A 149 -2.92 3.30 -2.90
C GLY A 149 -3.10 4.81 -3.06
N GLY A 150 -2.88 5.30 -4.29
CA GLY A 150 -3.29 6.63 -4.72
C GLY A 150 -2.27 7.75 -4.59
N ARG A 151 -2.72 9.01 -4.61
CA ARG A 151 -1.82 10.19 -4.66
C ARG A 151 -0.89 10.36 -3.45
N ARG A 152 -1.31 9.85 -2.30
CA ARG A 152 -0.54 9.89 -1.05
C ARG A 152 0.26 8.60 -0.84
N ALA A 153 0.32 7.71 -1.83
CA ALA A 153 1.14 6.52 -1.77
C ALA A 153 2.60 6.91 -1.57
N VAL A 154 3.17 6.38 -0.50
CA VAL A 154 4.61 6.39 -0.26
C VAL A 154 5.11 5.03 -0.72
N TYR A 155 5.98 5.05 -1.71
CA TYR A 155 6.55 3.86 -2.30
C TYR A 155 7.93 3.61 -1.72
N TRP A 156 8.30 2.34 -1.60
CA TRP A 156 9.68 1.90 -1.36
C TRP A 156 10.07 0.91 -2.45
N ARG A 157 11.37 0.85 -2.75
CA ARG A 157 11.90 -0.15 -3.69
C ARG A 157 11.82 -1.54 -3.05
N VAL A 158 11.40 -2.52 -3.82
CA VAL A 158 11.52 -3.94 -3.43
C VAL A 158 12.60 -4.64 -4.23
N GLU A 159 13.15 -5.73 -3.67
CA GLU A 159 14.04 -6.61 -4.40
C GLU A 159 13.36 -7.14 -5.67
N ARG A 160 14.06 -7.07 -6.80
CA ARG A 160 13.52 -7.49 -8.10
C ARG A 160 13.26 -8.99 -8.05
N ARG A 161 11.99 -9.40 -8.08
CA ARG A 161 11.64 -10.80 -8.33
C ARG A 161 11.91 -11.08 -9.80
N ALA A 162 12.85 -11.99 -10.07
CA ALA A 162 13.25 -12.37 -11.42
C ALA A 162 12.13 -13.11 -12.19
N ASP A 163 11.03 -13.45 -11.53
CA ASP A 163 10.12 -14.52 -11.92
C ASP A 163 8.68 -14.12 -12.28
N ARG A 164 8.28 -12.83 -12.35
CA ARG A 164 6.90 -12.47 -12.77
C ARG A 164 6.80 -11.16 -13.56
N LEU A 165 6.47 -11.28 -14.84
CA LEU A 165 6.09 -10.20 -15.77
C LEU A 165 4.57 -10.19 -16.03
N ASP A 166 3.76 -10.75 -15.14
CA ASP A 166 2.38 -11.10 -15.46
C ASP A 166 1.49 -10.88 -14.24
N TRP A 167 1.19 -9.61 -13.95
CA TRP A 167 0.03 -9.23 -13.17
C TRP A 167 -0.99 -8.53 -14.08
N GLU A 168 -1.93 -9.31 -14.62
CA GLU A 168 -3.07 -8.85 -15.42
C GLU A 168 -4.32 -8.55 -14.56
N GLY A 169 -4.14 -8.05 -13.33
CA GLY A 169 -5.27 -7.68 -12.48
C GLY A 169 -5.70 -6.23 -12.70
N PRO A 170 -7.00 -5.91 -12.86
CA PRO A 170 -7.45 -4.53 -12.92
C PRO A 170 -7.08 -3.82 -11.61
N GLY A 171 -6.17 -2.85 -11.70
CA GLY A 171 -5.83 -2.01 -10.55
C GLY A 171 -7.08 -1.27 -10.08
N CYS A 172 -7.38 -1.32 -8.77
CA CYS A 172 -8.46 -0.53 -8.21
C CYS A 172 -8.31 0.95 -8.60
N ILE A 173 -9.28 1.45 -9.38
CA ILE A 173 -9.22 2.72 -10.13
C ILE A 173 -9.29 3.95 -9.20
N TRP A 174 -9.69 3.76 -7.94
CA TRP A 174 -9.95 4.86 -7.00
C TRP A 174 -8.81 5.18 -6.03
N GLY A 175 -7.58 5.15 -6.53
CA GLY A 175 -6.44 5.86 -5.91
C GLY A 175 -6.16 7.24 -6.53
N LEU A 176 -6.65 7.55 -7.73
CA LEU A 176 -6.07 8.62 -8.54
C LEU A 176 -6.85 9.95 -8.54
N PHE A 177 -8.15 9.96 -8.23
CA PHE A 177 -8.95 11.20 -8.28
C PHE A 177 -9.98 11.26 -7.15
N GLY A 178 -9.79 12.23 -6.24
CA GLY A 178 -10.88 12.74 -5.43
C GLY A 178 -11.85 13.53 -6.32
N LYS A 179 -13.16 13.35 -6.05
CA LYS A 179 -14.36 13.85 -6.75
C LYS A 179 -14.94 12.87 -7.76
N GLY A 180 -16.27 12.76 -7.67
CA GLY A 180 -17.09 11.70 -8.25
C GLY A 180 -16.95 11.52 -9.75
N PHE A 181 -17.36 10.34 -10.21
CA PHE A 181 -17.60 10.06 -11.61
C PHE A 181 -18.79 10.92 -12.06
N GLY A 182 -18.50 12.07 -12.68
CA GLY A 182 -19.38 12.63 -13.68
C GLY A 182 -18.98 12.01 -15.02
N ASP A 183 -19.83 11.13 -15.55
CA ASP A 183 -20.05 10.79 -16.96
C ASP A 183 -18.85 10.82 -17.93
N LYS A 184 -17.66 10.36 -17.54
CA LYS A 184 -16.50 10.31 -18.43
C LYS A 184 -15.82 8.97 -18.37
N THR A 185 -16.11 8.12 -19.36
CA THR A 185 -15.36 6.91 -19.67
C THR A 185 -13.89 7.24 -19.99
N PRO A 186 -12.92 6.41 -19.56
CA PRO A 186 -11.51 6.61 -19.89
C PRO A 186 -11.29 6.63 -21.41
N ARG A 187 -10.61 7.66 -21.92
CA ARG A 187 -10.41 7.88 -23.37
C ARG A 187 -9.53 6.82 -24.06
N ASN A 188 -8.85 5.96 -23.31
CA ASN A 188 -7.95 4.93 -23.80
C ASN A 188 -8.52 3.51 -23.71
N TRP A 189 -9.77 3.35 -23.30
CA TRP A 189 -10.42 2.05 -23.26
C TRP A 189 -11.10 1.79 -24.60
N SER A 190 -10.87 0.59 -25.16
CA SER A 190 -11.66 0.15 -26.31
C SER A 190 -13.12 0.01 -25.90
N ARG A 191 -14.01 0.15 -26.87
CA ARG A 191 -15.46 0.04 -26.63
C ARG A 191 -15.82 -1.30 -25.98
N GLU A 192 -15.17 -2.38 -26.38
CA GLU A 192 -15.33 -3.71 -25.78
C GLU A 192 -14.94 -3.76 -24.29
N MET A 193 -13.88 -3.05 -23.89
CA MET A 193 -13.46 -2.99 -22.49
C MET A 193 -14.48 -2.24 -21.61
N VAL A 194 -15.13 -1.22 -22.17
CA VAL A 194 -16.19 -0.47 -21.49
C VAL A 194 -17.45 -1.34 -21.35
N GLU A 195 -17.88 -1.98 -22.44
CA GLU A 195 -19.08 -2.82 -22.45
C GLU A 195 -18.93 -4.04 -21.51
N LYS A 196 -17.75 -4.66 -21.47
CA LYS A 196 -17.46 -5.77 -20.55
C LYS A 196 -17.46 -5.37 -19.08
N SER A 197 -17.15 -4.10 -18.77
CA SER A 197 -17.16 -3.57 -17.40
C SER A 197 -18.55 -3.14 -16.90
N LEU A 198 -19.50 -2.91 -17.81
CA LEU A 198 -20.87 -2.50 -17.50
C LEU A 198 -21.86 -3.69 -17.48
N ALA A 199 -21.44 -4.83 -18.02
CA ALA A 199 -22.25 -6.05 -18.11
C ALA A 199 -22.03 -7.04 -16.93
N ALA A 200 -21.19 -6.68 -15.95
CA ALA A 200 -20.93 -7.44 -14.72
C ALA A 200 -21.43 -6.66 -13.49
#